data_AF-A0A521R3F4-F1
#
_entry.id   AF-A0A521R3F4-F1
#
_cell.length_a   1.000
_cell.length_b   1.000
_cell.length_c   1.000
_cell.angle_alpha   90.00
_cell.angle_beta   90.00
_cell.angle_gamma   90.00
#
_symmetry.space_group_name_H-M   'P 1'
#
loop_
_entity.id
_entity.type
_entity.pdbx_description
1 polymer ?
#
loop_
_entity_poly.entity_id
_entity_poly.type
_entity_poly.pdbx_seq_one_letter_code
_entity_poly.pdbx_strand_id
1 'polypeptide(L)'
;MSRHKMQAFVPFGLGDLEVEIAFDFTRGRPAAMYLRNGDPGYPADPDEVEFVSARLVDREADPVMQKMAGEWAEEYLAGDAGRALALEAAADADDLTREYAAELRRDA
;
A
#
# COMPACT_ATOMS: atom_id res chain seq x y z
N MET A 1 1.68 -5.62 9.50
CA MET A 1 1.74 -5.88 8.07
C MET A 1 0.37 -6.32 7.60
N SER A 2 -0.25 -5.54 6.72
CA SER A 2 -1.54 -5.83 6.09
C SER A 2 -1.39 -5.73 4.58
N ARG A 3 -2.08 -6.60 3.84
CA ARG A 3 -2.02 -6.60 2.37
C ARG A 3 -3.18 -5.80 1.79
N HIS A 4 -2.85 -4.87 0.91
CA HIS A 4 -3.79 -3.97 0.26
C HIS A 4 -3.66 -4.02 -1.25
N LYS A 5 -4.65 -3.42 -1.92
CA LYS A 5 -4.71 -3.30 -3.37
C LYS A 5 -5.09 -1.88 -3.73
N MET A 6 -4.51 -1.38 -4.82
CA MET A 6 -4.93 -0.12 -5.44
C MET A 6 -4.97 -0.27 -6.96
N GLN A 7 -5.74 0.59 -7.60
CA GLN A 7 -5.79 0.69 -9.06
C GLN A 7 -4.94 1.88 -9.51
N ALA A 8 -4.19 1.70 -10.58
CA ALA A 8 -3.40 2.74 -11.21
C ALA A 8 -3.39 2.57 -12.72
N PHE A 9 -3.06 3.64 -13.45
CA PHE A 9 -2.94 3.61 -14.89
C PHE A 9 -1.48 3.69 -15.30
N VAL A 10 -1.00 2.66 -16.00
CA VAL A 10 0.34 2.66 -16.58
C VAL A 10 0.28 3.28 -17.97
N PRO A 11 1.09 4.33 -18.24
CA PRO A 11 1.17 4.91 -19.57
C PRO A 11 2.03 4.01 -20.46
N PHE A 12 1.42 3.03 -21.11
CA PHE A 12 2.07 2.32 -22.21
C PHE A 12 1.93 3.15 -23.49
N GLY A 13 2.96 3.18 -24.33
CA GLY A 13 3.02 4.05 -25.52
C GLY A 13 1.91 3.90 -26.57
N LEU A 14 0.89 3.06 -26.34
CA LEU A 14 -0.31 2.88 -27.16
C LEU A 14 -1.64 3.12 -26.40
N GLY A 15 -1.60 3.52 -25.13
CA GLY A 15 -2.76 3.83 -24.28
C GLY A 15 -2.52 3.59 -22.79
N ASP A 16 -3.36 4.20 -21.95
CA ASP A 16 -3.37 3.97 -20.52
C ASP A 16 -3.96 2.59 -20.23
N LEU A 17 -3.18 1.69 -19.61
CA LEU A 17 -3.68 0.40 -19.17
C LEU A 17 -3.98 0.45 -17.68
N GLU A 18 -5.13 -0.10 -17.30
CA GLU A 18 -5.49 -0.26 -15.89
C GLU A 18 -4.72 -1.43 -15.26
N VAL A 19 -4.05 -1.15 -14.15
CA VAL A 19 -3.26 -2.10 -13.38
C VAL A 19 -3.79 -2.13 -11.95
N GLU A 20 -4.08 -3.33 -11.45
CA GLU A 20 -4.24 -3.55 -10.01
C GLU A 20 -2.88 -3.87 -9.41
N ILE A 21 -2.45 -3.05 -8.45
CA ILE A 21 -1.20 -3.21 -7.72
C ILE A 21 -1.53 -3.74 -6.32
N ALA A 22 -0.95 -4.87 -5.96
CA ALA A 22 -0.96 -5.39 -4.61
C ALA A 22 0.33 -5.00 -3.89
N PHE A 23 0.19 -4.53 -2.65
CA PHE A 23 1.30 -4.13 -1.81
C PHE A 23 1.04 -4.53 -0.35
N ASP A 24 2.12 -4.70 0.39
CA ASP A 24 2.07 -4.89 1.84
C ASP A 24 2.37 -3.56 2.53
N PHE A 25 1.52 -3.21 3.49
CA PHE A 25 1.63 -2.01 4.30
C PHE A 25 2.09 -2.37 5.71
N THR A 26 3.14 -1.70 6.18
CA THR A 26 3.58 -1.76 7.57
C THR A 26 3.56 -0.36 8.15
N ARG A 27 2.64 -0.17 9.10
CA ARG A 27 2.54 1.07 9.86
C ARG A 27 3.83 1.29 10.66
N GLY A 28 4.38 2.48 10.52
CA GLY A 28 5.53 2.95 11.27
C GLY A 28 5.24 3.04 12.77
N ARG A 29 6.31 3.20 13.55
CA ARG A 29 6.22 3.33 15.01
C ARG A 29 6.33 4.80 15.40
N PRO A 30 5.50 5.28 16.33
CA PRO A 30 5.64 6.64 16.84
C PRO A 30 6.97 6.80 17.57
N ALA A 31 7.50 8.02 17.55
CA ALA A 31 8.70 8.35 18.32
C ALA A 31 8.46 8.11 19.82
N ALA A 32 9.45 7.52 20.48
CA ALA A 32 9.49 7.41 21.93
C ALA A 32 10.59 8.35 22.43
N MET A 33 10.25 9.34 23.26
CA MET A 33 11.27 10.22 23.84
C MET A 33 12.12 9.51 24.90
N TYR A 34 11.52 8.62 25.69
CA TYR A 34 12.19 7.90 26.77
C TYR A 34 11.67 6.48 26.88
N LEU A 35 12.57 5.53 27.17
CA LEU A 35 12.22 4.16 27.50
C LEU A 35 11.85 4.04 28.99
N ARG A 36 11.15 2.95 29.36
CA ARG A 36 10.72 2.71 30.76
C ARG A 36 11.88 2.64 31.76
N ASN A 37 13.10 2.36 31.30
CA ASN A 37 14.32 2.30 32.10
C ASN A 37 15.09 3.64 32.16
N GLY A 38 14.58 4.71 31.54
CA GLY A 38 15.20 6.04 31.55
C GLY A 38 16.21 6.29 30.41
N ASP A 39 16.45 5.31 29.54
CA ASP A 39 17.29 5.51 28.37
C ASP A 39 16.61 6.43 27.33
N PRO A 40 17.40 7.15 26.51
CA PRO A 40 16.88 7.83 25.34
C PRO A 40 16.06 6.86 24.50
N GLY A 41 14.84 7.27 24.10
CA GLY A 41 14.02 6.45 23.25
C GLY A 41 14.44 6.51 21.77
N TYR A 42 13.58 6.03 20.90
CA TYR A 42 13.85 5.90 19.46
C TYR A 42 13.06 6.94 18.67
N PRO A 43 13.61 7.42 17.54
CA PRO A 43 12.84 8.25 16.61
C PRO A 43 11.64 7.49 16.06
N ALA A 44 10.72 8.21 15.40
CA ALA A 44 9.61 7.58 14.70
C ALA A 44 10.13 6.76 13.52
N ASP A 45 9.63 5.54 13.36
CA ASP A 45 9.82 4.77 12.13
C ASP A 45 8.75 5.23 11.12
N PRO A 46 9.12 5.47 9.85
CA PRO A 46 8.16 5.85 8.82
C PRO A 46 7.24 4.68 8.46
N ASP A 47 6.11 5.00 7.83
CA ASP A 47 5.26 4.00 7.20
C ASP A 47 5.96 3.37 5.99
N GLU A 48 5.85 2.05 5.87
CA GLU A 48 6.50 1.24 4.83
C GLU A 48 5.44 0.63 3.89
N VAL A 49 5.77 0.66 2.59
CA VAL A 49 4.96 0.09 1.51
C VAL A 49 5.89 -0.80 0.69
N GLU A 50 5.55 -2.08 0.57
CA GLU A 50 6.33 -3.07 -0.17
C GLU A 50 5.51 -3.61 -1.34
N PHE A 51 6.07 -3.57 -2.55
CA PHE A 51 5.43 -4.14 -3.73
C PHE A 51 5.31 -5.67 -3.62
N VAL A 52 4.15 -6.21 -4.01
CA VAL A 52 3.90 -7.66 -4.02
C VAL A 52 3.68 -8.16 -5.43
N SER A 53 2.72 -7.57 -6.15
CA SER A 53 2.38 -7.95 -7.51
C SER A 53 1.61 -6.87 -8.24
N ALA A 54 1.63 -6.93 -9.56
CA ALA A 54 0.80 -6.12 -10.44
C ALA A 54 -0.02 -7.07 -11.33
N ARG A 55 -1.22 -6.67 -11.75
CA ARG A 55 -1.98 -7.39 -12.79
C ARG A 55 -2.71 -6.41 -13.69
N LEU A 56 -2.78 -6.70 -14.98
CA LEU A 56 -3.65 -5.95 -15.89
C LEU A 56 -5.12 -6.32 -15.61
N VAL A 57 -5.99 -5.32 -15.54
CA VAL A 57 -7.42 -5.54 -15.23
C VAL A 57 -8.19 -5.99 -16.47
N ASP A 58 -7.97 -5.32 -17.60
CA ASP A 58 -8.81 -5.47 -18.80
C ASP A 58 -8.39 -6.58 -19.76
N ARG A 59 -7.24 -7.22 -19.51
CA ARG A 59 -6.71 -8.23 -20.42
C ARG A 59 -5.80 -9.19 -19.70
N GLU A 60 -5.70 -10.39 -20.26
CA GLU A 60 -4.63 -11.30 -19.91
C GLU A 60 -3.31 -10.73 -20.44
N ALA A 61 -2.38 -10.46 -19.53
CA ALA A 61 -1.06 -9.99 -19.88
C ALA A 61 -0.23 -11.16 -20.40
N ASP A 62 0.41 -11.01 -21.56
CA ASP A 62 1.50 -11.92 -21.90
C ASP A 62 2.66 -11.73 -20.91
N PRO A 63 3.58 -12.71 -20.78
CA PRO A 63 4.64 -12.65 -19.78
C PRO A 63 5.53 -11.39 -19.86
N VAL A 64 5.69 -10.80 -21.04
CA VAL A 64 6.48 -9.57 -21.21
C VAL A 64 5.72 -8.37 -20.67
N MET A 65 4.45 -8.20 -21.04
CA MET A 65 3.61 -7.12 -20.50
C MET A 65 3.46 -7.23 -18.98
N GLN A 66 3.28 -8.45 -18.47
CA GLN A 66 3.18 -8.71 -17.04
C GLN A 66 4.45 -8.29 -16.29
N LYS A 67 5.62 -8.59 -16.86
CA LYS A 67 6.90 -8.16 -16.30
C LYS A 67 7.05 -6.64 -16.33
N MET A 68 6.73 -6.00 -17.45
CA MET A 68 6.81 -4.53 -17.57
C MET A 68 5.85 -3.82 -16.61
N ALA A 69 4.62 -4.33 -16.45
CA ALA A 69 3.66 -3.79 -15.49
C ALA A 69 4.15 -3.96 -14.04
N GLY A 70 4.82 -5.06 -13.73
CA GLY A 70 5.46 -5.27 -12.42
C GLY A 70 6.58 -4.29 -12.15
N GLU A 71 7.54 -4.15 -13.08
CA GLU A 71 8.66 -3.21 -12.95
C GLU A 71 8.16 -1.76 -12.81
N TRP A 72 7.17 -1.38 -13.62
CA TRP A 72 6.55 -0.06 -13.51
C TRP A 72 5.83 0.14 -12.18
N ALA A 73 5.06 -0.85 -11.70
CA ALA A 73 4.31 -0.74 -10.46
C ALA A 73 5.24 -0.63 -9.23
N GLU A 74 6.36 -1.34 -9.24
CA GLU A 74 7.39 -1.24 -8.21
C GLU A 74 8.02 0.17 -8.18
N GLU A 75 8.41 0.69 -9.35
CA GLU A 75 8.93 2.07 -9.46
C GLU A 75 7.88 3.11 -9.06
N TYR A 76 6.62 2.92 -9.47
CA TYR A 76 5.52 3.80 -9.15
C TYR A 76 5.27 3.88 -7.64
N LEU A 77 5.26 2.75 -6.94
CA LEU A 77 5.13 2.68 -5.48
C LEU A 77 6.34 3.29 -4.75
N ALA A 78 7.54 3.21 -5.33
CA ALA A 78 8.72 3.86 -4.78
C ALA A 78 8.68 5.38 -4.95
N GLY A 79 7.94 5.89 -5.93
CA GLY A 79 7.73 7.31 -6.17
C GLY A 79 6.71 7.96 -5.24
N ASP A 80 6.80 9.28 -5.06
CA ASP A 80 5.96 10.03 -4.12
C ASP A 80 4.45 9.87 -4.39
N ALA A 81 4.04 9.91 -5.67
CA ALA A 81 2.64 9.84 -6.04
C ALA A 81 2.03 8.46 -5.76
N GLY A 82 2.68 7.38 -6.21
CA GLY A 82 2.19 6.03 -5.98
C GLY A 82 2.25 5.65 -4.51
N ARG A 83 3.29 6.09 -3.78
CA ARG A 83 3.38 5.91 -2.33
C ARG A 83 2.24 6.59 -1.60
N ALA A 84 1.93 7.85 -1.93
CA ALA A 84 0.85 8.59 -1.27
C ALA A 84 -0.50 7.88 -1.42
N LEU A 85 -0.83 7.41 -2.63
CA LEU A 85 -2.05 6.67 -2.90
C LEU A 85 -2.09 5.30 -2.19
N ALA A 86 -0.95 4.62 -2.09
CA ALA A 86 -0.87 3.36 -1.35
C ALA A 86 -1.13 3.57 0.16
N LEU A 87 -0.61 4.66 0.73
CA LEU A 87 -0.86 5.02 2.13
C LEU A 87 -2.33 5.37 2.38
N GLU A 88 -2.96 6.11 1.46
CA GLU A 88 -4.39 6.44 1.51
C GLU A 88 -5.25 5.18 1.44
N ALA A 89 -4.99 4.29 0.47
CA ALA A 89 -5.70 3.03 0.34
C ALA A 89 -5.60 2.15 1.60
N ALA A 90 -4.43 2.13 2.25
CA ALA A 90 -4.24 1.41 3.51
C ALA A 90 -5.01 2.05 4.68
N ALA A 91 -5.07 3.39 4.74
CA ALA A 91 -5.80 4.12 5.78
C ALA A 91 -7.33 3.90 5.66
N ASP A 92 -7.87 3.99 4.44
CA ASP A 92 -9.29 3.76 4.17
C ASP A 92 -9.72 2.34 4.57
N ALA A 93 -8.90 1.34 4.25
CA ALA A 93 -9.15 -0.05 4.63
C ALA A 93 -9.15 -0.25 6.16
N ASP A 94 -8.23 0.40 6.87
CA ASP A 94 -8.14 0.35 8.33
C ASP A 94 -9.35 1.00 9.00
N ASP A 95 -9.82 2.15 8.48
CA ASP A 95 -10.98 2.87 9.01
C ASP A 95 -12.27 2.08 8.76
N LEU A 96 -12.48 1.53 7.56
CA LEU A 96 -13.60 0.63 7.27
C LEU A 96 -13.63 -0.58 8.22
N THR A 97 -12.46 -1.18 8.47
CA THR A 97 -12.33 -2.32 9.40
C THR A 97 -12.72 -1.92 10.82
N ARG A 98 -12.32 -0.72 11.26
CA ARG A 98 -12.64 -0.20 12.59
C ARG A 98 -14.14 0.08 12.75
N GLU A 99 -14.76 0.67 11.74
CA GLU A 99 -16.21 0.94 11.71
C GLU A 99 -17.02 -0.35 11.78
N TYR A 100 -16.70 -1.34 10.94
CA TYR A 100 -17.35 -2.65 10.97
C TYR A 100 -17.22 -3.35 12.32
N ALA A 101 -16.03 -3.32 12.93
CA ALA A 101 -15.80 -3.89 14.26
C ALA A 101 -16.57 -3.13 15.37
N ALA A 102 -16.84 -1.83 15.19
CA ALA A 102 -17.65 -1.05 16.11
C ALA A 102 -19.14 -1.37 15.97
N GLU A 103 -19.65 -1.58 14.76
CA GLU A 103 -21.03 -2.03 14.51
C GLU A 103 -21.30 -3.40 15.13
N LEU A 104 -20.40 -4.38 14.92
CA LEU A 104 -20.52 -5.71 15.53
C LEU A 104 -20.56 -5.68 17.07
N ARG A 105 -19.89 -4.72 17.71
CA ARG A 105 -19.94 -4.55 19.18
C ARG A 105 -21.21 -3.85 19.67
N ARG A 106 -21.91 -3.11 18.80
CA ARG A 106 -23.19 -2.49 19.17
C ARG A 106 -24.34 -3.51 19.13
N ASP A 107 -24.18 -4.58 18.35
CA ASP A 107 -25.18 -5.64 18.17
C ASP A 107 -24.95 -6.89 19.06
N ALA A 108 -23.93 -6.89 19.94
CA ALA A 108 -23.57 -7.98 20.86
C ALA A 108 -23.89 -7.65 22.32
#